data_AF-A0A090AK73-F1
#
_entry.id   AF-A0A090AK73-F1
#
_cell.length_a   1.000
_cell.length_b   1.000
_cell.length_c   1.000
_cell.angle_alpha   90.00
_cell.angle_beta   90.00
_cell.angle_gamma   90.00
#
_symmetry.space_group_name_H-M   'P 1'
#
loop_
_entity.id
_entity.type
_entity.pdbx_description
1 polymer ?
#
loop_
_entity_poly.entity_id
_entity_poly.type
_entity_poly.pdbx_seq_one_letter_code
_entity_poly.pdbx_strand_id
1 'polypeptide(L)' 'MLTSAFLNTAIGQLYRDFEEDKIKNSLSVEHLCLEDKTLLKRVTSTAKLYYKDPERMQNSINEILGE' A
#
# COMPACT_ATOMS: atom_id res chain seq x y z
N MET A 1 -1.79 -15.01 11.27
CA MET A 1 -2.37 -14.45 10.03
C MET A 1 -2.12 -12.96 10.00
N LEU A 2 -1.49 -12.46 8.94
CA LEU A 2 -1.50 -11.02 8.68
C LEU A 2 -2.89 -10.64 8.13
N THR A 3 -3.50 -9.61 8.68
CA THR A 3 -4.77 -9.11 8.15
C THR A 3 -4.49 -8.02 7.12
N SER A 4 -5.33 -7.98 6.08
CA SER A 4 -5.29 -6.92 5.08
C SER A 4 -5.43 -5.53 5.71
N ALA A 5 -6.30 -5.38 6.71
CA ALA A 5 -6.52 -4.12 7.41
C ALA A 5 -5.27 -3.63 8.15
N PHE A 6 -4.56 -4.52 8.84
CA PHE A 6 -3.30 -4.17 9.50
C PHE A 6 -2.25 -3.73 8.49
N LEU A 7 -2.02 -4.53 7.45
CA LEU A 7 -1.02 -4.21 6.42
C LEU A 7 -1.35 -2.92 5.68
N ASN A 8 -2.61 -2.70 5.31
CA ASN A 8 -3.06 -1.47 4.65
C ASN A 8 -2.73 -0.24 5.49
N THR A 9 -2.97 -0.32 6.80
CA THR A 9 -2.69 0.78 7.72
C THR A 9 -1.19 1.01 7.85
N ALA A 10 -0.42 -0.04 8.16
CA ALA A 10 1.02 0.07 8.39
C ALA A 10 1.77 0.52 7.13
N ILE A 11 1.53 -0.11 5.99
CA ILE A 11 2.15 0.26 4.72
C ILE A 11 1.66 1.64 4.28
N GLY A 12 0.37 1.95 4.46
CA GLY A 12 -0.17 3.26 4.15
C GLY A 12 0.46 4.40 4.96
N GLN A 13 0.83 4.15 6.22
CA GLN A 13 1.59 5.09 7.05
C GLN A 13 3.02 5.25 6.54
N LEU A 14 3.70 4.15 6.19
CA LEU A 14 5.06 4.23 5.65
C LEU A 14 5.15 5.10 4.39
N TYR A 15 4.24 4.92 3.43
CA TYR A 15 4.20 5.73 2.20
C TYR A 15 3.72 7.18 2.40
N ARG A 16 3.09 7.47 3.53
CA ARG A 16 2.76 8.85 3.92
C ARG A 16 3.98 9.61 4.42
N ASP A 17 4.78 8.93 5.25
CA ASP A 17 5.81 9.59 6.06
C ASP A 17 7.20 9.49 5.44
N PHE A 18 7.40 8.57 4.47
CA PHE A 18 8.69 8.30 3.85
C PHE A 18 8.60 8.20 2.33
N GLU A 19 9.66 8.63 1.64
CA GLU A 19 9.81 8.45 0.20
C GLU A 19 9.94 6.97 -0.19
N GLU A 20 9.48 6.63 -1.40
CA GLU A 20 9.46 5.25 -1.91
C GLU A 20 10.84 4.58 -1.85
N ASP A 21 11.92 5.31 -2.19
CA ASP A 21 13.27 4.76 -2.18
C ASP A 21 13.73 4.39 -0.77
N LYS A 22 13.38 5.19 0.25
CA LYS A 22 13.69 4.88 1.64
C LYS A 22 12.95 3.62 2.10
N ILE A 23 11.67 3.50 1.77
CA ILE A 23 10.87 2.32 2.10
C ILE A 23 11.45 1.08 1.42
N LYS A 24 11.76 1.16 0.12
CA LYS A 24 12.31 0.04 -0.67
C LYS A 24 13.65 -0.46 -0.12
N ASN A 25 14.50 0.46 0.33
CA ASN A 25 15.80 0.11 0.89
C ASN A 25 15.75 -0.39 2.34
N SER A 26 14.63 -0.15 3.05
CA SER A 26 14.49 -0.48 4.48
C SER A 26 13.51 -1.62 4.76
N LEU A 27 12.57 -1.91 3.85
CA LEU A 27 11.53 -2.91 4.04
C LEU A 27 12.02 -4.29 3.57
N SER A 28 12.29 -5.18 4.51
CA SER A 28 12.54 -6.60 4.26
C SER A 28 11.51 -7.45 5.02
N VAL A 29 11.29 -8.67 4.54
CA VAL A 29 10.43 -9.64 5.20
C VAL A 29 11.08 -11.01 5.19
N GLU A 30 11.06 -11.68 6.33
CA GLU A 30 11.58 -13.03 6.50
C GLU A 30 10.46 -13.96 6.94
N HIS A 31 10.54 -15.24 6.58
CA HIS A 31 9.62 -16.30 7.02
C HIS A 31 8.12 -16.09 6.73
N LEU A 32 7.75 -15.21 5.79
CA LEU A 32 6.37 -15.12 5.32
C LEU A 32 5.99 -16.27 4.39
N CYS A 33 4.79 -16.82 4.59
CA CYS A 33 4.21 -17.77 3.65
C CYS A 33 3.87 -17.08 2.31
N LEU A 34 3.63 -17.87 1.27
CA LEU A 34 3.38 -17.33 -0.08
C LEU A 34 2.12 -16.45 -0.13
N GLU A 35 1.09 -16.79 0.62
CA GLU A 35 -0.16 -16.04 0.70
C GLU A 35 0.07 -14.65 1.31
N ASP A 36 0.75 -14.59 2.46
CA ASP A 36 1.08 -13.32 3.13
C ASP A 36 2.01 -12.45 2.28
N LYS A 37 2.97 -13.05 1.54
CA LYS A 37 3.80 -12.32 0.57
C LYS A 37 2.97 -11.71 -0.56
N THR A 38 1.97 -12.44 -1.04
CA THR A 38 1.07 -11.97 -2.10
C THR A 38 0.20 -10.82 -1.59
N LEU A 39 -0.29 -10.93 -0.36
CA LEU A 39 -1.03 -9.84 0.30
C LEU A 39 -0.14 -8.60 0.46
N LEU A 40 1.06 -8.73 1.02
CA LEU A 40 2.00 -7.62 1.18
C LEU A 40 2.33 -6.92 -0.15
N LYS A 41 2.58 -7.70 -1.21
CA LYS A 41 2.83 -7.14 -2.56
C LYS A 41 1.66 -6.31 -3.04
N ARG A 42 0.43 -6.82 -2.89
CA ARG A 42 -0.79 -6.09 -3.27
C ARG A 42 -0.91 -4.77 -2.53
N VAL A 43 -0.82 -4.81 -1.20
CA VAL A 43 -0.93 -3.62 -0.34
C VAL A 43 0.13 -2.57 -0.69
N THR A 44 1.39 -3.00 -0.85
CA THR A 44 2.49 -2.10 -1.22
C THR A 44 2.27 -1.46 -2.59
N SER A 45 1.75 -2.22 -3.55
CA SER A 45 1.46 -1.71 -4.90
C SER A 45 0.33 -0.67 -4.87
N THR A 46 -0.73 -0.93 -4.09
CA THR A 46 -1.84 0.00 -3.92
C THR A 46 -1.39 1.29 -3.23
N ALA A 47 -0.60 1.21 -2.16
CA ALA A 47 -0.09 2.39 -1.46
C ALA A 47 0.77 3.27 -2.38
N LYS A 48 1.67 2.67 -3.18
CA LYS A 48 2.46 3.39 -4.19
C LYS A 48 1.58 4.14 -5.19
N LEU A 49 0.51 3.51 -5.67
CA LEU A 49 -0.39 4.13 -6.64
C LEU A 49 -1.15 5.31 -6.01
N TYR A 50 -1.66 5.14 -4.79
CA TYR A 50 -2.36 6.19 -4.07
C TYR A 50 -1.47 7.40 -3.81
N TYR A 51 -0.28 7.21 -3.23
CA TYR A 51 0.60 8.32 -2.84
C TYR A 51 1.35 8.96 -4.01
N LYS A 52 1.33 8.37 -5.21
CA LYS A 52 1.82 9.03 -6.43
C LYS A 52 0.92 10.18 -6.88
N ASP A 53 -0.39 10.03 -6.71
CA ASP A 53 -1.39 11.02 -7.10
C ASP A 53 -2.72 10.78 -6.34
N PRO A 54 -2.80 11.22 -5.07
CA PRO A 54 -3.96 10.94 -4.22
C PRO A 54 -5.25 11.57 -4.76
N GLU A 55 -5.16 12.76 -5.34
CA GLU A 55 -6.32 13.47 -5.90
C GLU A 55 -6.88 12.75 -7.11
N ARG A 56 -6.03 12.33 -8.05
CA ARG A 56 -6.49 11.55 -9.20
C ARG A 56 -7.14 10.24 -8.79
N MET A 57 -6.57 9.54 -7.80
CA MET A 57 -7.19 8.33 -7.28
C MET A 57 -8.56 8.60 -6.66
N GLN A 58 -8.70 9.67 -5.87
CA GLN A 58 -9.97 10.07 -5.29
C GLN A 58 -10.99 10.44 -6.38
N ASN A 59 -10.58 11.19 -7.39
CA ASN A 59 -11.44 11.57 -8.52
C ASN A 59 -11.93 10.33 -9.29
N SER A 60 -11.06 9.36 -9.57
CA SER A 60 -11.47 8.10 -10.21
C SER A 60 -12.44 7.28 -9.34
N ILE A 61 -12.28 7.32 -8.01
CA ILE A 61 -13.23 6.67 -7.10
C ILE A 61 -14.60 7.36 -7.17
N ASN A 62 -14.62 8.70 -7.10
CA ASN A 62 -15.85 9.47 -7.18
C ASN A 62 -16.58 9.27 -8.52
N GLU A 63 -15.85 9.26 -9.63
CA GLU A 63 -16.41 8.98 -10.97
C GLU A 63 -17.06 7.60 -11.05
N ILE A 64 -16.47 6.57 -10.43
CA ILE A 64 -17.02 5.21 -10.43
C ILE A 64 -18.24 5.10 -9.49
N LEU A 65 -18.21 5.78 -8.35
CA LEU A 65 -19.26 5.75 -7.34
C LEU A 65 -20.42 6.70 -7.65
N GLY A 66 -20.26 7.64 -8.58
CA GLY A 66 -21.29 8.59 -9.02
C GLY A 66 -21.57 9.72 -8.01
N GLU A 67 -20.58 10.10 -7.20
CA GLU A 67 -20.66 11.28 -6.31
C GLU A 67 -20.21 12.57 -7.01
#